data_AF-A0A0Q7GA43-F1
#
_entry.id   AF-A0A0Q7GA43-F1
#
_cell.length_a   1.000
_cell.length_b   1.000
_cell.length_c   1.000
_cell.angle_alpha   90.00
_cell.angle_beta   90.00
_cell.angle_gamma   90.00
#
_symmetry.space_group_name_H-M   'P 1'
#
loop_
_entity.id
_entity.type
_entity.pdbx_description
1 polymer ?
#
loop_
_entity_poly.entity_id
_entity_poly.type
_entity_poly.pdbx_seq_one_letter_code
_entity_poly.pdbx_strand_id
1 'polypeptide(L)'
;MIKKILRALLISIIQIIGLAIIHYSFNHFYPIQHRSVGFGLTIFCTGIVFIFSILSFNFYLEFFKRNIYWIAFSLLILTSTFPLQAFDVRPLRSLFLILLALCGFLSSLALNKWIMKSNVKTKTKF
;
A
#
# COMPACT_ATOMS: atom_id res chain seq x y z
N MET A 1 -7.63 -5.95 -22.73
CA MET A 1 -6.50 -5.86 -21.76
C MET A 1 -6.31 -4.44 -21.23
N ILE A 2 -6.34 -3.41 -22.09
CA ILE A 2 -6.17 -1.99 -21.70
C ILE A 2 -7.10 -1.56 -20.54
N LYS A 3 -8.38 -1.94 -20.56
CA LYS A 3 -9.32 -1.63 -19.46
C LYS A 3 -8.90 -2.19 -18.09
N LYS A 4 -8.28 -3.38 -18.06
CA LYS A 4 -7.79 -4.01 -16.81
C LYS A 4 -6.56 -3.28 -16.27
N ILE A 5 -5.62 -2.94 -17.16
CA ILE A 5 -4.43 -2.15 -16.85
C ILE A 5 -4.82 -0.78 -16.28
N LEU A 6 -5.72 -0.07 -16.97
CA LEU A 6 -6.17 1.25 -16.57
C LEU A 6 -6.88 1.21 -15.20
N ARG A 7 -7.65 0.16 -14.94
CA ARG A 7 -8.31 -0.04 -13.64
C ARG A 7 -7.31 -0.24 -12.50
N ALA A 8 -6.33 -1.12 -12.69
CA ALA A 8 -5.29 -1.36 -11.68
C ALA A 8 -4.49 -0.08 -11.37
N LEU A 9 -4.17 0.71 -12.41
CA LEU A 9 -3.54 2.02 -12.25
C LEU A 9 -4.41 3.00 -11.46
N LEU A 10 -5.69 3.12 -11.81
CA LEU A 10 -6.60 4.08 -11.18
C LEU A 10 -6.82 3.76 -9.70
N ILE A 11 -6.99 2.47 -9.36
CA ILE A 11 -7.08 2.01 -7.96
C ILE A 11 -5.80 2.36 -7.19
N SER A 12 -4.64 2.08 -7.80
CA SER A 12 -3.34 2.37 -7.18
C SER A 12 -3.17 3.87 -6.92
N ILE A 13 -3.53 4.72 -7.87
CA ILE A 13 -3.45 6.19 -7.74
C ILE A 13 -4.33 6.68 -6.58
N ILE A 14 -5.59 6.22 -6.52
CA ILE A 14 -6.51 6.60 -5.42
C ILE A 14 -5.95 6.17 -4.07
N GLN A 15 -5.42 4.95 -3.97
CA GLN A 15 -4.83 4.45 -2.73
C GLN A 15 -3.60 5.27 -2.31
N ILE A 16 -2.69 5.54 -3.26
CA ILE A 16 -1.48 6.33 -2.99
C ILE A 16 -1.86 7.72 -2.49
N ILE A 17 -2.81 8.40 -3.15
CA ILE A 17 -3.27 9.74 -2.75
C ILE A 17 -3.93 9.67 -1.36
N GLY A 18 -4.84 8.72 -1.13
CA GLY A 18 -5.52 8.58 0.15
C GLY A 18 -4.55 8.32 1.31
N LEU A 19 -3.59 7.42 1.11
CA LEU A 19 -2.55 7.10 2.09
C LEU A 19 -1.58 8.27 2.31
N ALA A 20 -1.26 9.03 1.26
CA ALA A 20 -0.44 10.23 1.38
C ALA A 20 -1.13 11.33 2.20
N ILE A 21 -2.44 11.53 2.00
CA ILE A 21 -3.24 12.46 2.81
C ILE A 21 -3.25 12.01 4.27
N ILE A 22 -3.52 10.73 4.54
CA ILE A 22 -3.51 10.19 5.91
C ILE A 22 -2.13 10.42 6.55
N HIS A 23 -1.05 10.07 5.86
CA HIS A 23 0.31 10.27 6.36
C HIS A 23 0.60 11.74 6.65
N TYR A 24 0.19 12.66 5.75
CA TYR A 24 0.39 14.09 5.93
C TYR A 24 -0.42 14.64 7.11
N SER A 25 -1.70 14.29 7.22
CA SER A 25 -2.56 14.68 8.34
C SER A 25 -2.00 14.20 9.67
N PHE A 26 -1.58 12.94 9.77
CA PHE A 26 -0.97 12.40 10.99
C PHE A 26 0.34 13.12 11.34
N ASN A 27 1.18 13.41 10.36
CA ASN A 27 2.42 14.14 10.61
C ASN A 27 2.19 15.61 11.01
N HIS A 28 1.06 16.20 10.61
CA HIS A 28 0.64 17.54 11.04
C HIS A 28 0.13 17.54 12.49
N PHE A 29 -0.76 16.61 12.85
CA PHE A 29 -1.33 16.51 14.20
C PHE A 29 -0.34 15.96 15.23
N TYR A 30 0.56 15.08 14.81
CA TYR A 30 1.57 14.45 15.65
C TYR A 30 2.96 14.65 15.03
N PRO A 31 3.54 15.85 15.14
CA PRO A 31 4.82 16.16 14.50
C PRO A 31 5.96 15.34 15.09
N ILE A 32 6.43 14.37 14.33
CA ILE A 32 7.60 13.55 14.70
C ILE A 32 8.86 14.27 14.24
N GLN A 33 9.40 15.16 15.08
CA GLN A 33 10.55 16.03 14.77
C GLN A 33 11.77 15.27 14.25
N HIS A 34 12.17 15.46 12.99
CA HIS A 34 13.36 14.84 12.40
C HIS A 34 14.66 15.42 13.00
N ARG A 35 15.55 14.56 13.51
CA ARG A 35 16.85 14.95 14.07
C ARG A 35 18.05 14.49 13.23
N SER A 36 17.82 13.73 12.15
CA SER A 36 18.86 13.07 11.34
C SER A 36 18.53 13.14 9.85
N VAL A 37 19.50 13.59 9.05
CA VAL A 37 19.41 13.70 7.58
C VAL A 37 19.35 12.33 6.92
N GLY A 38 20.10 11.34 7.43
CA GLY A 38 20.11 9.97 6.90
C GLY A 38 18.74 9.28 7.02
N PHE A 39 17.98 9.63 8.05
CA PHE A 39 16.61 9.10 8.24
C PHE A 39 15.61 9.67 7.21
N GLY A 40 15.82 10.89 6.72
CA GLY A 40 15.01 11.45 5.64
C GLY A 40 15.10 10.63 4.35
N LEU A 41 16.31 10.14 4.04
CA LEU A 41 16.55 9.31 2.87
C LEU A 41 15.88 7.93 2.99
N THR A 42 15.97 7.29 4.16
CA THR A 42 15.32 6.00 4.44
C THR A 42 13.79 6.08 4.28
N ILE A 43 13.17 7.17 4.74
CA ILE A 43 11.72 7.38 4.57
C ILE A 43 11.36 7.60 3.12
N PHE A 44 12.15 8.40 2.39
CA PHE A 44 11.92 8.63 0.98
C PHE A 44 11.99 7.32 0.17
N CYS A 45 13.01 6.51 0.41
CA CYS A 45 13.14 5.18 -0.18
C CYS A 45 11.97 4.26 0.20
N THR A 46 11.53 4.28 1.47
CA THR A 46 10.35 3.52 1.92
C THR A 46 9.11 3.92 1.13
N GLY A 47 8.89 5.21 0.90
CA GLY A 47 7.77 5.71 0.09
C GLY A 47 7.79 5.19 -1.35
N ILE A 48 8.97 5.21 -1.99
CA ILE A 48 9.14 4.68 -3.35
C ILE A 48 8.82 3.18 -3.39
N VAL A 49 9.42 2.40 -2.49
CA VAL A 49 9.22 0.94 -2.40
C VAL A 49 7.75 0.61 -2.17
N PHE A 50 7.07 1.41 -1.33
CA PHE A 50 5.66 1.27 -1.06
C PHE A 50 4.78 1.51 -2.29
N ILE A 51 5.04 2.59 -3.04
CA ILE A 51 4.31 2.90 -4.28
C ILE A 51 4.44 1.77 -5.30
N PHE A 52 5.67 1.30 -5.55
CA PHE A 52 5.92 0.19 -6.48
C PHE A 52 5.25 -1.10 -6.01
N SER A 53 5.22 -1.35 -4.70
CA SER A 53 4.61 -2.55 -4.14
C SER A 53 3.09 -2.54 -4.27
N ILE A 54 2.42 -1.41 -3.98
CA ILE A 54 0.96 -1.26 -4.20
C ILE A 54 0.61 -1.46 -5.67
N LEU A 55 1.35 -0.80 -6.56
CA LEU A 55 1.10 -0.89 -7.99
C LEU A 55 1.26 -2.33 -8.48
N SER A 56 2.37 -2.98 -8.14
CA SER A 56 2.62 -4.39 -8.48
C SER A 56 1.56 -5.32 -7.92
N PHE A 57 1.10 -5.08 -6.69
CA PHE A 57 0.06 -5.90 -6.06
C PHE A 57 -1.31 -5.73 -6.72
N ASN A 58 -1.72 -4.51 -7.06
CA ASN A 58 -2.98 -4.27 -7.76
C ASN A 58 -2.96 -4.85 -9.18
N PHE A 59 -1.83 -4.74 -9.88
CA PHE A 59 -1.64 -5.47 -11.14
C PHE A 59 -1.76 -6.98 -10.93
N TYR A 60 -1.10 -7.52 -9.91
CA TYR A 60 -1.19 -8.95 -9.60
C TYR A 60 -2.65 -9.37 -9.38
N LEU A 61 -3.42 -8.65 -8.56
CA LEU A 61 -4.82 -8.96 -8.26
C LEU A 61 -5.75 -8.96 -9.49
N GLU A 62 -5.51 -8.08 -10.46
CA GLU A 62 -6.36 -7.95 -11.65
C GLU A 62 -6.05 -9.03 -12.70
N PHE A 63 -4.80 -9.50 -12.77
CA PHE A 63 -4.34 -10.49 -13.75
C PHE A 63 -4.26 -11.92 -13.22
N PHE A 64 -3.93 -12.09 -11.94
CA PHE A 64 -3.66 -13.38 -11.29
C PHE A 64 -4.47 -13.52 -10.00
N LYS A 65 -5.03 -14.72 -9.77
CA LYS A 65 -5.83 -15.01 -8.57
C LYS A 65 -5.28 -16.11 -7.67
N ARG A 66 -4.09 -16.63 -8.00
CA ARG A 66 -3.44 -17.69 -7.23
C ARG A 66 -2.52 -17.06 -6.18
N ASN A 67 -2.36 -17.68 -5.02
CA ASN A 67 -1.35 -17.29 -4.00
C ASN A 67 -1.37 -15.80 -3.58
N ILE A 68 -2.53 -15.14 -3.65
CA ILE A 68 -2.67 -13.69 -3.40
C ILE A 68 -2.09 -13.29 -2.04
N TYR A 69 -2.40 -14.05 -0.99
CA TYR A 69 -1.97 -13.74 0.38
C TYR A 69 -0.46 -13.88 0.55
N TRP A 70 0.16 -14.87 -0.08
CA TRP A 70 1.61 -15.05 -0.06
C TRP A 70 2.33 -13.88 -0.72
N ILE A 71 1.81 -13.40 -1.85
CA ILE A 71 2.40 -12.25 -2.56
C ILE A 71 2.21 -10.96 -1.78
N ALA A 72 1.02 -10.75 -1.20
CA ALA A 72 0.77 -9.62 -0.31
C ALA A 72 1.76 -9.62 0.87
N PHE A 73 2.00 -10.79 1.47
CA PHE A 73 2.91 -10.95 2.59
C PHE A 73 4.37 -10.70 2.18
N SER A 74 4.83 -11.24 1.04
CA SER A 74 6.19 -10.99 0.54
C SER A 74 6.43 -9.50 0.24
N LEU A 75 5.46 -8.83 -0.38
CA LEU A 75 5.55 -7.39 -0.64
C LEU A 75 5.51 -6.58 0.67
N LEU A 76 4.71 -6.99 1.65
CA LEU A 76 4.68 -6.34 2.97
C LEU A 76 6.03 -6.44 3.69
N ILE A 77 6.68 -7.61 3.66
CA ILE A 77 8.03 -7.78 4.20
C ILE A 77 8.99 -6.83 3.51
N LEU A 78 8.95 -6.79 2.17
CA LEU A 78 9.82 -5.94 1.36
C LEU A 78 9.64 -4.45 1.72
N THR A 79 8.41 -3.98 1.83
CA THR A 79 8.10 -2.59 2.23
C THR A 79 8.47 -2.28 3.68
N SER A 80 8.58 -3.30 4.54
CA SER A 80 8.88 -3.13 5.97
C SER A 80 10.37 -3.14 6.28
N THR A 81 11.23 -3.57 5.35
CA THR A 81 12.69 -3.65 5.54
C THR A 81 13.31 -2.32 6.01
N PHE A 82 13.03 -1.22 5.30
CA PHE A 82 13.55 0.10 5.62
C PHE A 82 12.97 0.69 6.92
N PRO A 83 11.65 0.62 7.17
CA PRO A 83 11.09 0.97 8.48
C PRO A 83 11.74 0.21 9.64
N LEU A 84 11.95 -1.10 9.50
CA LEU A 84 12.55 -1.93 10.53
C LEU A 84 14.00 -1.53 10.85
N GLN A 85 14.80 -1.18 9.83
CA GLN A 85 16.15 -0.67 10.04
C GLN A 85 16.18 0.63 10.85
N ALA A 86 15.12 1.44 10.77
CA ALA A 86 15.03 2.69 11.50
C ALA A 86 14.28 2.57 12.84
N PHE A 87 13.89 1.34 13.23
CA PHE A 87 13.08 1.08 14.41
C PHE A 87 13.78 1.50 15.70
N ASP A 88 15.07 1.20 15.84
CA ASP A 88 15.86 1.55 17.04
C ASP A 88 15.96 3.06 17.27
N VAL A 89 15.88 3.84 16.18
CA VAL A 89 15.96 5.29 16.24
C VAL A 89 14.58 5.92 16.43
N ARG A 90 13.54 5.38 15.79
CA ARG A 90 12.16 5.93 15.80
C ARG A 90 11.08 4.86 15.69
N PRO A 91 10.80 4.14 16.78
CA PRO A 91 9.93 2.97 16.75
C PRO A 91 8.49 3.33 16.34
N LEU A 92 7.95 4.45 16.85
CA LEU A 92 6.58 4.87 16.54
C LEU A 92 6.37 5.20 15.05
N ARG A 93 7.37 5.84 14.41
CA ARG A 93 7.25 6.22 12.99
C ARG A 93 7.45 5.02 12.07
N SER A 94 8.41 4.17 12.39
CA SER A 94 8.62 2.91 11.68
C SER A 94 7.37 2.03 11.75
N LEU A 95 6.78 1.89 12.94
CA LEU A 95 5.55 1.13 13.14
C LEU A 95 4.38 1.75 12.39
N PHE A 96 4.26 3.08 12.40
CA PHE A 96 3.24 3.79 11.61
C PHE A 96 3.37 3.51 10.11
N LEU A 97 4.58 3.56 9.55
CA LEU A 97 4.81 3.26 8.13
C LEU A 97 4.46 1.81 7.78
N ILE A 98 4.81 0.85 8.64
CA ILE A 98 4.43 -0.57 8.46
C ILE A 98 2.91 -0.73 8.51
N LEU A 99 2.24 -0.07 9.46
CA LEU A 99 0.78 -0.10 9.60
C LEU A 99 0.10 0.52 8.36
N LEU A 100 0.63 1.63 7.87
CA LEU A 100 0.15 2.29 6.66
C LEU A 100 0.27 1.35 5.45
N ALA A 101 1.40 0.63 5.36
CA ALA A 101 1.62 -0.34 4.30
C ALA A 101 0.62 -1.50 4.36
N LEU A 102 0.40 -2.04 5.55
CA LEU A 102 -0.59 -3.08 5.82
C LEU A 102 -2.01 -2.64 5.43
N CYS A 103 -2.41 -1.42 5.80
CA CYS A 103 -3.68 -0.82 5.39
C CYS A 103 -3.80 -0.71 3.86
N GLY A 104 -2.72 -0.34 3.18
CA GLY A 104 -2.65 -0.32 1.72
C GLY A 104 -3.00 -1.68 1.10
N PHE A 105 -2.30 -2.74 1.49
CA PHE A 105 -2.54 -4.08 0.94
C PHE A 105 -3.93 -4.63 1.30
N LEU A 106 -4.40 -4.39 2.54
CA LEU A 106 -5.75 -4.80 2.95
C LEU A 106 -6.84 -4.08 2.13
N SER A 107 -6.67 -2.78 1.86
CA SER A 107 -7.62 -2.04 1.04
C SER A 107 -7.67 -2.55 -0.40
N SER A 108 -6.53 -2.95 -0.98
CA SER A 108 -6.48 -3.59 -2.32
C SER A 108 -7.26 -4.91 -2.35
N LEU A 109 -7.10 -5.74 -1.31
CA LEU A 109 -7.83 -7.00 -1.17
C LEU A 109 -9.34 -6.77 -1.02
N ALA A 110 -9.74 -5.81 -0.17
CA ALA A 110 -11.14 -5.48 0.06
C ALA A 110 -11.82 -4.96 -1.22
N LEU A 111 -11.15 -4.05 -1.94
CA LEU A 111 -11.63 -3.51 -3.21
C LEU A 111 -11.79 -4.62 -4.25
N ASN A 112 -10.80 -5.50 -4.41
CA ASN A 112 -10.90 -6.61 -5.37
C ASN A 112 -12.04 -7.58 -5.02
N LYS A 113 -12.23 -7.92 -3.74
CA LYS A 113 -13.37 -8.73 -3.29
C LYS A 113 -14.71 -8.05 -3.59
N TRP A 114 -14.82 -6.75 -3.32
CA TRP A 114 -16.05 -5.99 -3.57
C TRP A 114 -16.40 -5.94 -5.06
N ILE A 115 -15.39 -5.71 -5.89
CA ILE A 115 -15.48 -5.74 -7.35
C ILE A 115 -15.95 -7.12 -7.86
N MET A 116 -15.35 -8.21 -7.36
CA MET A 116 -15.75 -9.57 -7.74
C MET A 116 -17.21 -9.84 -7.36
N LYS A 117 -17.64 -9.42 -6.15
CA LYS A 117 -19.02 -9.58 -5.70
C LYS A 117 -20.02 -8.78 -6.55
N SER A 118 -19.65 -7.57 -6.96
CA SER A 118 -20.48 -6.72 -7.84
C SER A 118 -20.67 -7.35 -9.23
N ASN A 119 -19.59 -7.86 -9.82
CA ASN A 119 -19.65 -8.54 -11.13
C ASN A 119 -20.45 -9.85 -11.13
N VAL A 120 -20.54 -10.54 -9.99
CA VAL A 120 -21.40 -11.73 -9.85
C VAL A 120 -22.87 -11.33 -9.81
N LYS A 121 -23.21 -10.26 -9.06
CA LYS A 121 -24.61 -9.77 -8.96
C LYS A 121 -25.18 -9.26 -10.29
N THR A 122 -24.36 -8.70 -11.17
CA THR A 122 -24.81 -8.26 -12.51
C THR A 122 -25.04 -9.42 -13.48
N LYS A 123 -24.40 -10.58 -13.27
CA LYS A 123 -24.62 -11.76 -14.13
C LYS A 123 -25.88 -12.54 -13.79
N THR A 124 -26.39 -12.46 -12.56
CA THR A 124 -27.57 -13.20 -12.10
C THR A 124 -28.90 -12.46 -12.31
N LYS A 125 -28.88 -11.28 -12.95
CA LYS A 125 -30.06 -10.43 -13.18
C LYS A 125 -30.52 -10.43 -14.65
N PHE A 126 -30.28 -11.52 -15.38
CA PHE A 126 -30.84 -11.74 -16.72
C PHE A 126 -31.71 -12.98 -16.70
#